data_AF-A0A1H6IAB5-F1
#
_entry.id   AF-A0A1H6IAB5-F1
#
_cell.length_a   1.000
_cell.length_b   1.000
_cell.length_c   1.000
_cell.angle_alpha   90.00
_cell.angle_beta   90.00
_cell.angle_gamma   90.00
#
_symmetry.space_group_name_H-M   'P 1'
#
loop_
_entity.id
_entity.type
_entity.pdbx_description
1 polymer ?
#
loop_
_entity_poly.entity_id
_entity_poly.type
_entity_poly.pdbx_seq_one_letter_code
_entity_poly.pdbx_strand_id
1 'polypeptide(L)'
;GIPVTVSVSFIYIFILFGSFLEMSGAGQWFIDLAYAATGSRKGGPAKASILASGFMGTISGSSIANTVTTGAFTIPLMKRSGYSPEFAGAVESSASSGGQILPPVMGAAAFLMVQYTATPFADIIIIATIPAIVFFFGVWVMVHLKAVQEGIGGVSDADTVSMWSHLTRGWFYLVPIGLLLYYLIIERLSVSRSAWFTLVALVALIALVSAYSDETRARLLGVFAAIVGVEMASHAIAGVPITGLVTGSGGTGLPVGEAAGAILSRIEWYAMLAGVLTLLSKPDLDASLLDLNPSVQETAASIGDRTGRDLEESQPFKLGTFVVTSMEQGARTAVPVVIAVAAAGIIPGVISVSGLGPNLTSLLLALSGGSIVVMLLVTAVSSIILGMGMPTTVTYIILISMLATPLVEFGIPLLAAHLFILYFGVIADITPPVAVAAYAASGVAKSDPFETGVKAFSLSLNKAIVPFAFVLAPGIVLLREKANAGELPIRERYRVVGFEDLAELSYSIPEILVPVVGVFLGVIALGATVIGTLYTRVERAGRIGFAGSSLLLMAPGLLSEAVFDTLGLVGISVSVDALLLDLTLRGVGFALFVLLTVRNRRKADGESGGPDTETDADAGATTVAAGSESV
;
A
#
# COMPACT_ATOMS: atom_id res chain seq x y z
N GLY A 1 25.97 3.64 11.66
CA GLY A 1 25.13 2.56 12.22
C GLY A 1 24.24 1.99 11.15
N ILE A 2 23.73 0.77 11.33
CA ILE A 2 22.91 0.03 10.35
C ILE A 2 21.79 0.90 9.71
N PRO A 3 21.04 1.72 10.46
CA PRO A 3 19.93 2.47 9.87
C PRO A 3 20.39 3.55 8.86
N VAL A 4 21.53 4.20 9.10
CA VAL A 4 22.11 5.17 8.15
C VAL A 4 22.54 4.47 6.86
N THR A 5 23.15 3.29 6.98
CA THR A 5 23.56 2.49 5.82
C THR A 5 22.35 2.08 4.98
N VAL A 6 21.27 1.62 5.61
CA VAL A 6 20.00 1.29 4.93
C VAL A 6 19.39 2.52 4.26
N SER A 7 19.42 3.66 4.94
CA SER A 7 18.94 4.93 4.41
C SER A 7 19.63 5.34 3.11
N VAL A 8 20.97 5.32 3.12
CA VAL A 8 21.76 5.76 1.96
C VAL A 8 21.77 4.70 0.85
N SER A 9 21.78 3.41 1.21
CA SER A 9 21.94 2.32 0.23
C SER A 9 20.62 1.87 -0.42
N PHE A 10 19.51 1.95 0.31
CA PHE A 10 18.22 1.39 -0.12
C PHE A 10 17.11 2.43 -0.15
N ILE A 11 16.89 3.15 0.96
CA ILE A 11 15.74 4.05 1.08
C ILE A 11 15.85 5.22 0.09
N TYR A 12 17.02 5.85 -0.01
CA TYR A 12 17.22 7.02 -0.87
C TYR A 12 16.88 6.75 -2.34
N ILE A 13 17.41 5.65 -2.91
CA ILE A 13 17.19 5.35 -4.34
C ILE A 13 15.72 5.03 -4.64
N PHE A 14 14.99 4.43 -3.69
CA PHE A 14 13.56 4.18 -3.84
C PHE A 14 12.71 5.44 -3.68
N ILE A 15 13.05 6.33 -2.75
CA ILE A 15 12.41 7.64 -2.65
C ILE A 15 12.64 8.43 -3.95
N LEU A 16 13.86 8.40 -4.48
CA LEU A 16 14.19 9.04 -5.74
C LEU A 16 13.36 8.44 -6.89
N PHE A 17 13.31 7.12 -7.01
CA PHE A 17 12.46 6.44 -7.98
C PHE A 17 10.98 6.85 -7.85
N GLY A 18 10.45 6.87 -6.63
CA GLY A 18 9.08 7.30 -6.37
C GLY A 18 8.82 8.75 -6.78
N SER A 19 9.77 9.67 -6.51
CA SER A 19 9.68 11.07 -6.94
C SER A 19 9.71 11.21 -8.46
N PHE A 20 10.56 10.48 -9.18
CA PHE A 20 10.54 10.48 -10.64
C PHE A 20 9.22 9.94 -11.20
N LEU A 21 8.67 8.88 -10.60
CA LEU A 21 7.40 8.30 -11.01
C LEU A 21 6.25 9.31 -10.77
N GLU A 22 6.21 9.95 -9.60
CA GLU A 22 5.22 10.99 -9.27
C GLU A 22 5.33 12.20 -10.22
N MET A 23 6.53 12.71 -10.45
CA MET A 23 6.77 13.88 -11.31
C MET A 23 6.48 13.60 -12.79
N SER A 24 6.48 12.33 -13.20
CA SER A 24 6.17 11.93 -14.57
C SER A 24 4.68 12.03 -14.93
N GLY A 25 3.81 12.30 -13.95
CA GLY A 25 2.36 12.31 -14.11
C GLY A 25 1.66 11.01 -13.70
N ALA A 26 2.42 9.97 -13.36
CA ALA A 26 1.87 8.67 -13.00
C ALA A 26 0.89 8.73 -11.82
N GLY A 27 1.16 9.60 -10.83
CA GLY A 27 0.30 9.76 -9.65
C GLY A 27 -1.13 10.17 -10.03
N GLN A 28 -1.26 11.20 -10.85
CA GLN A 28 -2.56 11.65 -11.36
C GLN A 28 -3.23 10.56 -12.21
N TRP A 29 -2.45 9.89 -13.06
CA TRP A 29 -2.96 8.79 -13.88
C TRP A 29 -3.56 7.65 -13.03
N PHE A 30 -2.92 7.27 -11.92
CA PHE A 30 -3.45 6.26 -10.99
C PHE A 30 -4.70 6.72 -10.27
N ILE A 31 -4.76 7.99 -9.86
CA ILE A 31 -5.95 8.59 -9.25
C ILE A 31 -7.14 8.52 -10.22
N ASP A 32 -6.92 8.94 -11.47
CA ASP A 32 -7.96 8.94 -12.50
C ASP A 32 -8.39 7.52 -12.88
N LEU A 33 -7.44 6.56 -12.92
CA LEU A 33 -7.75 5.15 -13.13
C LEU A 33 -8.62 4.58 -12.01
N ALA A 34 -8.32 4.91 -10.75
CA ALA A 34 -9.11 4.49 -9.60
C ALA A 34 -10.54 5.07 -9.67
N TYR A 35 -10.69 6.31 -10.12
CA TYR A 35 -12.00 6.93 -10.38
C TYR A 35 -12.74 6.27 -11.53
N ALA A 36 -12.10 6.05 -12.68
CA ALA A 36 -12.70 5.35 -13.81
C ALA A 36 -13.16 3.93 -13.42
N ALA A 37 -12.44 3.28 -12.50
CA ALA A 37 -12.77 1.94 -12.03
C ALA A 37 -13.93 1.86 -11.04
N THR A 38 -14.18 2.91 -10.27
CA THR A 38 -15.06 2.82 -9.09
C THR A 38 -16.06 3.95 -8.94
N GLY A 39 -15.86 5.08 -9.61
CA GLY A 39 -16.59 6.33 -9.43
C GLY A 39 -18.11 6.20 -9.63
N SER A 40 -18.56 5.47 -10.66
CA SER A 40 -19.99 5.27 -10.94
C SER A 40 -20.68 4.29 -9.98
N ARG A 41 -19.91 3.52 -9.19
CA ARG A 41 -20.48 2.56 -8.23
C ARG A 41 -20.93 3.28 -6.96
N LYS A 42 -21.82 2.63 -6.20
CA LYS A 42 -22.25 3.10 -4.87
C LYS A 42 -21.04 3.33 -3.94
N GLY A 43 -20.92 4.56 -3.42
CA GLY A 43 -19.77 5.00 -2.63
C GLY A 43 -18.48 5.12 -3.43
N GLY A 44 -18.59 5.28 -4.74
CA GLY A 44 -17.49 5.23 -5.71
C GLY A 44 -16.31 6.14 -5.38
N PRO A 45 -16.52 7.43 -5.05
CA PRO A 45 -15.43 8.34 -4.69
C PRO A 45 -14.58 7.90 -3.51
N ALA A 46 -15.18 7.30 -2.48
CA ALA A 46 -14.42 6.76 -1.35
C ALA A 46 -13.64 5.50 -1.73
N LYS A 47 -14.21 4.65 -2.60
CA LYS A 47 -13.52 3.47 -3.14
C LYS A 47 -12.35 3.86 -4.04
N ALA A 48 -12.52 4.90 -4.83
CA ALA A 48 -11.47 5.47 -5.67
C ALA A 48 -10.33 6.02 -4.80
N SER A 49 -10.65 6.80 -3.75
CA SER A 49 -9.68 7.28 -2.76
C SER A 49 -8.88 6.11 -2.16
N ILE A 50 -9.54 5.04 -1.74
CA ILE A 50 -8.85 3.88 -1.17
C ILE A 50 -7.83 3.26 -2.14
N LEU A 51 -8.19 3.09 -3.42
CA LEU A 51 -7.27 2.54 -4.42
C LEU A 51 -6.15 3.53 -4.77
N ALA A 52 -6.52 4.78 -5.04
CA ALA A 52 -5.58 5.84 -5.41
C ALA A 52 -4.54 6.07 -4.32
N SER A 53 -4.99 6.28 -3.08
CA SER A 53 -4.11 6.47 -1.93
C SER A 53 -3.35 5.20 -1.57
N GLY A 54 -3.91 4.01 -1.84
CA GLY A 54 -3.18 2.75 -1.72
C GLY A 54 -1.96 2.72 -2.63
N PHE A 55 -2.17 2.92 -3.95
CA PHE A 55 -1.09 2.97 -4.93
C PHE A 55 -0.09 4.10 -4.64
N MET A 56 -0.59 5.32 -4.40
CA MET A 56 0.26 6.48 -4.13
C MET A 56 1.03 6.34 -2.81
N GLY A 57 0.44 5.66 -1.83
CA GLY A 57 1.10 5.35 -0.56
C GLY A 57 2.24 4.33 -0.72
N THR A 58 2.15 3.41 -1.69
CA THR A 58 3.27 2.51 -2.01
C THR A 58 4.45 3.29 -2.57
N ILE A 59 4.20 4.32 -3.37
CA ILE A 59 5.22 5.15 -4.02
C ILE A 59 5.86 6.11 -3.01
N SER A 60 5.04 6.84 -2.26
CA SER A 60 5.50 7.89 -1.33
C SER A 60 6.07 7.33 -0.03
N GLY A 61 5.63 6.15 0.41
CA GLY A 61 6.06 5.53 1.67
C GLY A 61 5.75 6.37 2.92
N SER A 62 4.84 7.36 2.82
CA SER A 62 4.52 8.31 3.89
C SER A 62 3.01 8.57 3.96
N SER A 63 2.40 8.22 5.10
CA SER A 63 0.96 8.44 5.36
C SER A 63 0.58 9.91 5.26
N ILE A 64 1.38 10.80 5.87
CA ILE A 64 1.11 12.23 5.93
C ILE A 64 1.26 12.86 4.56
N ALA A 65 2.37 12.57 3.85
CA ALA A 65 2.61 13.13 2.52
C ALA A 65 1.50 12.72 1.55
N ASN A 66 1.13 11.44 1.55
CA ASN A 66 0.05 10.93 0.70
C ASN A 66 -1.31 11.55 1.05
N THR A 67 -1.60 11.74 2.34
CA THR A 67 -2.85 12.38 2.79
C THR A 67 -2.93 13.84 2.33
N VAL A 68 -1.81 14.57 2.27
CA VAL A 68 -1.84 15.97 1.81
C VAL A 68 -1.84 16.10 0.30
N THR A 69 -1.21 15.16 -0.43
CA THR A 69 -1.17 15.20 -1.90
C THR A 69 -2.42 14.58 -2.51
N THR A 70 -2.68 13.30 -2.27
CA THR A 70 -3.87 12.60 -2.79
C THR A 70 -5.15 13.14 -2.17
N GLY A 71 -5.12 13.41 -0.86
CA GLY A 71 -6.27 13.95 -0.12
C GLY A 71 -6.76 15.30 -0.60
N ALA A 72 -5.89 16.14 -1.18
CA ALA A 72 -6.28 17.42 -1.76
C ALA A 72 -7.36 17.27 -2.86
N PHE A 73 -7.37 16.13 -3.55
CA PHE A 73 -8.34 15.83 -4.61
C PHE A 73 -9.46 14.89 -4.15
N THR A 74 -9.13 13.85 -3.38
CA THR A 74 -10.09 12.81 -2.98
C THR A 74 -11.06 13.27 -1.90
N ILE A 75 -10.61 14.04 -0.90
CA ILE A 75 -11.44 14.50 0.20
C ILE A 75 -12.58 15.42 -0.29
N PRO A 76 -12.31 16.47 -1.09
CA PRO A 76 -13.39 17.32 -1.61
C PRO A 76 -14.40 16.54 -2.45
N LEU A 77 -13.98 15.56 -3.24
CA LEU A 77 -14.89 14.77 -4.06
C LEU A 77 -15.79 13.85 -3.22
N MET A 78 -15.23 13.18 -2.20
CA MET A 78 -16.02 12.41 -1.24
C MET A 78 -17.09 13.28 -0.58
N LYS A 79 -16.72 14.50 -0.17
CA LYS A 79 -17.66 15.47 0.41
C LYS A 79 -18.76 15.88 -0.57
N ARG A 80 -18.42 16.18 -1.83
CA ARG A 80 -19.40 16.51 -2.88
C ARG A 80 -20.41 15.38 -3.12
N SER A 81 -20.01 14.14 -2.86
CA SER A 81 -20.85 12.95 -3.03
C SER A 81 -21.76 12.66 -1.82
N GLY A 82 -21.56 13.37 -0.71
CA GLY A 82 -22.41 13.28 0.48
C GLY A 82 -21.72 12.72 1.74
N TYR A 83 -20.44 12.33 1.69
CA TYR A 83 -19.74 11.90 2.91
C TYR A 83 -19.46 13.09 3.84
N SER A 84 -19.55 12.85 5.16
CA SER A 84 -19.19 13.87 6.15
C SER A 84 -17.70 14.26 6.02
N PRO A 85 -17.34 15.52 6.31
CA PRO A 85 -15.95 15.98 6.28
C PRO A 85 -14.99 15.10 7.09
N GLU A 86 -15.35 14.74 8.32
CA GLU A 86 -14.53 13.90 9.19
C GLU A 86 -14.42 12.47 8.63
N PHE A 87 -15.48 11.94 8.01
CA PHE A 87 -15.43 10.59 7.42
C PHE A 87 -14.55 10.58 6.17
N ALA A 88 -14.65 11.60 5.31
CA ALA A 88 -13.80 11.73 4.14
C ALA A 88 -12.31 11.82 4.52
N GLY A 89 -11.97 12.65 5.52
CA GLY A 89 -10.60 12.73 6.05
C GLY A 89 -10.14 11.43 6.70
N ALA A 90 -11.04 10.72 7.38
CA ALA A 90 -10.74 9.43 8.00
C ALA A 90 -10.46 8.31 6.99
N VAL A 91 -11.23 8.25 5.89
CA VAL A 91 -11.01 7.29 4.80
C VAL A 91 -9.66 7.54 4.15
N GLU A 92 -9.37 8.80 3.81
CA GLU A 92 -8.13 9.18 3.14
C GLU A 92 -6.90 8.87 4.00
N SER A 93 -6.90 9.28 5.27
CA SER A 93 -5.79 9.03 6.18
C SER A 93 -5.61 7.54 6.51
N SER A 94 -6.71 6.79 6.64
CA SER A 94 -6.67 5.34 6.83
C SER A 94 -6.03 4.65 5.61
N ALA A 95 -6.54 4.91 4.39
CA ALA A 95 -6.01 4.34 3.16
C ALA A 95 -4.53 4.73 2.93
N SER A 96 -4.19 6.01 3.17
CA SER A 96 -2.83 6.52 3.07
C SER A 96 -1.87 5.81 4.02
N SER A 97 -2.30 5.51 5.25
CA SER A 97 -1.48 4.74 6.19
C SER A 97 -1.24 3.30 5.70
N GLY A 98 -2.25 2.67 5.10
CA GLY A 98 -2.12 1.32 4.55
C GLY A 98 -1.19 1.21 3.34
N GLY A 99 -1.02 2.28 2.56
CA GLY A 99 -0.12 2.25 1.42
C GLY A 99 1.33 1.97 1.82
N GLN A 100 1.72 2.29 3.06
CA GLN A 100 3.06 2.01 3.59
C GLN A 100 3.36 0.52 3.80
N ILE A 101 2.33 -0.32 3.90
CA ILE A 101 2.48 -1.78 4.08
C ILE A 101 2.13 -2.56 2.80
N LEU A 102 1.66 -1.87 1.76
CA LEU A 102 1.23 -2.48 0.51
C LEU A 102 2.43 -2.67 -0.44
N PRO A 103 2.69 -3.89 -0.94
CA PRO A 103 3.66 -4.14 -2.00
C PRO A 103 3.31 -3.39 -3.30
N PRO A 104 4.27 -3.10 -4.20
CA PRO A 104 5.61 -3.69 -4.28
C PRO A 104 6.75 -2.86 -3.68
N VAL A 105 6.58 -1.55 -3.59
CA VAL A 105 7.63 -0.65 -3.08
C VAL A 105 7.65 -0.70 -1.56
N MET A 106 6.47 -0.69 -0.94
CA MET A 106 6.28 -0.59 0.51
C MET A 106 6.98 0.65 1.10
N GLY A 107 6.68 1.00 2.35
CA GLY A 107 7.42 2.06 3.04
C GLY A 107 8.88 1.67 3.30
N ALA A 108 9.70 2.65 3.66
CA ALA A 108 11.11 2.46 4.01
C ALA A 108 11.37 1.39 5.10
N ALA A 109 10.37 1.09 5.91
CA ALA A 109 10.40 0.03 6.92
C ALA A 109 10.63 -1.39 6.32
N ALA A 110 10.18 -1.65 5.10
CA ALA A 110 10.41 -2.95 4.45
C ALA A 110 11.91 -3.18 4.16
N PHE A 111 12.66 -2.13 3.78
CA PHE A 111 14.12 -2.21 3.60
C PHE A 111 14.86 -2.40 4.92
N LEU A 112 14.36 -1.80 5.99
CA LEU A 112 14.88 -2.06 7.33
C LEU A 112 14.60 -3.52 7.72
N MET A 113 13.43 -4.06 7.41
CA MET A 113 13.12 -5.47 7.67
C MET A 113 14.15 -6.38 6.98
N VAL A 114 14.41 -6.21 5.67
CA VAL A 114 15.46 -6.94 4.94
C VAL A 114 16.79 -6.95 5.70
N GLN A 115 17.20 -5.79 6.20
CA GLN A 115 18.50 -5.64 6.84
C GLN A 115 18.56 -6.29 8.23
N TYR A 116 17.48 -6.20 9.02
CA TYR A 116 17.43 -6.73 10.39
C TYR A 116 17.15 -8.25 10.43
N THR A 117 16.37 -8.76 9.49
CA THR A 117 16.03 -10.19 9.40
C THR A 117 17.00 -10.96 8.50
N ALA A 118 17.79 -10.26 7.69
CA ALA A 118 18.62 -10.83 6.62
C ALA A 118 17.82 -11.66 5.61
N THR A 119 16.53 -11.33 5.41
CA THR A 119 15.65 -12.03 4.45
C THR A 119 15.55 -11.26 3.13
N PRO A 120 15.51 -11.96 1.98
CA PRO A 120 15.30 -11.33 0.69
C PRO A 120 14.04 -10.46 0.65
N PHE A 121 14.08 -9.35 -0.09
CA PHE A 121 12.93 -8.43 -0.21
C PHE A 121 11.71 -9.10 -0.85
N ALA A 122 11.92 -10.04 -1.78
CA ALA A 122 10.85 -10.83 -2.40
C ALA A 122 10.02 -11.60 -1.36
N ASP A 123 10.66 -12.17 -0.35
CA ASP A 123 9.99 -12.90 0.72
C ASP A 123 9.13 -11.94 1.56
N ILE A 124 9.63 -10.73 1.83
CA ILE A 124 8.89 -9.68 2.54
C ILE A 124 7.66 -9.22 1.75
N ILE A 125 7.77 -9.08 0.42
CA ILE A 125 6.64 -8.78 -0.46
C ILE A 125 5.56 -9.87 -0.32
N ILE A 126 5.96 -11.14 -0.41
CA ILE A 126 5.04 -12.29 -0.40
C ILE A 126 4.23 -12.31 0.90
N ILE A 127 4.93 -12.25 2.05
CA ILE A 127 4.26 -12.32 3.36
C ILE A 127 3.38 -11.10 3.65
N ALA A 128 3.70 -9.93 3.10
CA ALA A 128 2.94 -8.69 3.33
C ALA A 128 1.69 -8.58 2.45
N THR A 129 1.63 -9.32 1.33
CA THR A 129 0.60 -9.18 0.30
C THR A 129 -0.80 -9.47 0.85
N ILE A 130 -1.02 -10.64 1.45
CA ILE A 130 -2.37 -11.01 1.93
C ILE A 130 -2.85 -10.05 3.03
N PRO A 131 -2.08 -9.78 4.11
CA PRO A 131 -2.48 -8.82 5.13
C PRO A 131 -2.80 -7.42 4.58
N ALA A 132 -2.00 -6.91 3.63
CA ALA A 132 -2.23 -5.61 3.04
C ALA A 132 -3.54 -5.58 2.23
N ILE A 133 -3.81 -6.61 1.42
CA ILE A 133 -5.07 -6.72 0.67
C ILE A 133 -6.26 -6.79 1.63
N VAL A 134 -6.16 -7.57 2.72
CA VAL A 134 -7.20 -7.64 3.75
C VAL A 134 -7.44 -6.27 4.40
N PHE A 135 -6.39 -5.50 4.63
CA PHE A 135 -6.51 -4.15 5.16
C PHE A 135 -7.35 -3.26 4.22
N PHE A 136 -6.94 -3.15 2.95
CA PHE A 136 -7.65 -2.33 1.96
C PHE A 136 -9.07 -2.83 1.70
N PHE A 137 -9.27 -4.15 1.70
CA PHE A 137 -10.58 -4.76 1.61
C PHE A 137 -11.49 -4.34 2.78
N GLY A 138 -10.97 -4.26 4.00
CA GLY A 138 -11.80 -3.84 5.14
C GLY A 138 -12.17 -2.37 5.12
N VAL A 139 -11.25 -1.48 4.77
CA VAL A 139 -11.60 -0.07 4.57
C VAL A 139 -12.63 0.05 3.44
N TRP A 140 -12.44 -0.70 2.35
CA TRP A 140 -13.39 -0.75 1.22
C TRP A 140 -14.79 -1.21 1.64
N VAL A 141 -14.89 -2.28 2.43
CA VAL A 141 -16.17 -2.75 2.96
C VAL A 141 -16.81 -1.69 3.85
N MET A 142 -16.05 -1.08 4.77
CA MET A 142 -16.59 -0.06 5.68
C MET A 142 -17.12 1.17 4.93
N VAL A 143 -16.41 1.67 3.92
CA VAL A 143 -16.93 2.79 3.11
C VAL A 143 -18.14 2.38 2.29
N HIS A 144 -18.18 1.15 1.78
CA HIS A 144 -19.35 0.65 1.07
C HIS A 144 -20.57 0.58 1.98
N LEU A 145 -20.42 0.02 3.18
CA LEU A 145 -21.50 -0.05 4.17
C LEU A 145 -21.94 1.34 4.63
N LYS A 146 -21.01 2.30 4.73
CA LYS A 146 -21.34 3.68 5.04
C LYS A 146 -22.15 4.33 3.92
N ALA A 147 -21.76 4.13 2.67
CA ALA A 147 -22.54 4.58 1.52
C ALA A 147 -23.92 3.94 1.47
N VAL A 148 -24.06 2.67 1.89
CA VAL A 148 -25.36 2.00 2.02
C VAL A 148 -26.21 2.66 3.09
N GLN A 149 -25.63 2.94 4.25
CA GLN A 149 -26.30 3.58 5.38
C GLN A 149 -26.80 5.01 5.06
N GLU A 150 -26.02 5.78 4.31
CA GLU A 150 -26.32 7.20 4.01
C GLU A 150 -26.94 7.41 2.62
N GLY A 151 -27.15 6.35 1.84
CA GLY A 151 -27.72 6.46 0.50
C GLY A 151 -26.79 7.11 -0.53
N ILE A 152 -25.47 7.13 -0.28
CA ILE A 152 -24.48 7.77 -1.15
C ILE A 152 -24.30 6.97 -2.45
N GLY A 153 -24.64 7.59 -3.57
CA GLY A 153 -24.53 7.03 -4.92
C GLY A 153 -23.10 7.02 -5.48
N GLY A 154 -23.01 6.83 -6.80
CA GLY A 154 -21.79 7.09 -7.57
C GLY A 154 -21.81 8.50 -8.17
N VAL A 155 -20.70 8.90 -8.79
CA VAL A 155 -20.62 10.11 -9.61
C VAL A 155 -21.24 9.84 -10.98
N SER A 156 -21.77 10.87 -11.64
CA SER A 156 -22.43 10.73 -12.94
C SER A 156 -21.43 10.31 -14.03
N ASP A 157 -21.88 9.53 -15.03
CA ASP A 157 -21.01 9.01 -16.11
C ASP A 157 -20.32 10.12 -16.92
N ALA A 158 -20.91 11.33 -16.97
CA ALA A 158 -20.33 12.51 -17.63
C ALA A 158 -19.06 13.04 -16.95
N ASP A 159 -18.86 12.73 -15.66
CA ASP A 159 -17.68 13.11 -14.88
C ASP A 159 -16.63 11.99 -14.80
N THR A 160 -16.91 10.82 -15.39
CA THR A 160 -16.01 9.65 -15.34
C THR A 160 -15.35 9.39 -16.68
N VAL A 161 -14.01 9.32 -16.69
CA VAL A 161 -13.25 8.93 -17.88
C VAL A 161 -13.50 7.44 -18.16
N SER A 162 -13.63 7.05 -19.43
CA SER A 162 -13.78 5.63 -19.76
C SER A 162 -12.50 4.86 -19.43
N MET A 163 -12.61 3.83 -18.60
CA MET A 163 -11.48 3.05 -18.08
C MET A 163 -10.54 2.56 -19.20
N TRP A 164 -11.10 2.02 -20.27
CA TRP A 164 -10.32 1.47 -21.38
C TRP A 164 -9.51 2.55 -22.11
N SER A 165 -10.12 3.71 -22.38
CA SER A 165 -9.41 4.79 -23.06
C SER A 165 -8.28 5.35 -22.18
N HIS A 166 -8.53 5.52 -20.89
CA HIS A 166 -7.54 5.99 -19.92
C HIS A 166 -6.37 5.02 -19.77
N LEU A 167 -6.67 3.72 -19.73
CA LEU A 167 -5.64 2.67 -19.66
C LEU A 167 -4.77 2.69 -20.92
N THR A 168 -5.35 2.80 -22.12
CA THR A 168 -4.58 2.86 -23.37
C THR A 168 -3.71 4.10 -23.51
N ARG A 169 -4.05 5.21 -22.85
CA ARG A 169 -3.27 6.46 -22.91
C ARG A 169 -2.08 6.50 -21.96
N GLY A 170 -2.12 5.79 -20.83
CA GLY A 170 -1.05 5.84 -19.82
C GLY A 170 -0.52 4.49 -19.33
N TRP A 171 -0.79 3.40 -20.05
CA TRP A 171 -0.30 2.06 -19.68
C TRP A 171 1.22 1.99 -19.47
N PHE A 172 1.98 2.88 -20.12
CA PHE A 172 3.43 2.93 -20.00
C PHE A 172 3.89 3.25 -18.56
N TYR A 173 3.10 3.96 -17.74
CA TYR A 173 3.41 4.18 -16.32
C TYR A 173 3.48 2.89 -15.48
N LEU A 174 2.87 1.79 -15.97
CA LEU A 174 2.97 0.48 -15.32
C LEU A 174 4.30 -0.24 -15.63
N VAL A 175 4.98 0.11 -16.72
CA VAL A 175 6.21 -0.55 -17.17
C VAL A 175 7.32 -0.47 -16.11
N PRO A 176 7.65 0.70 -15.53
CA PRO A 176 8.65 0.79 -14.47
C PRO A 176 8.29 -0.05 -13.23
N ILE A 177 7.01 -0.09 -12.84
CA ILE A 177 6.58 -0.90 -11.69
C ILE A 177 6.74 -2.40 -12.00
N GLY A 178 6.39 -2.82 -13.22
CA GLY A 178 6.58 -4.18 -13.70
C GLY A 178 8.06 -4.59 -13.75
N LEU A 179 8.93 -3.70 -14.24
CA LEU A 179 10.38 -3.92 -14.26
C LEU A 179 10.96 -4.02 -12.86
N LEU A 180 10.53 -3.15 -11.94
CA LEU A 180 10.93 -3.22 -10.53
C LEU A 180 10.57 -4.57 -9.92
N LEU A 181 9.33 -5.02 -10.13
CA LEU A 181 8.85 -6.32 -9.67
C LEU A 181 9.61 -7.48 -10.29
N TYR A 182 9.89 -7.41 -11.59
CA TYR A 182 10.70 -8.39 -12.30
C TYR A 182 12.10 -8.50 -11.69
N TYR A 183 12.78 -7.37 -11.49
CA TYR A 183 14.13 -7.36 -10.91
C TYR A 183 14.17 -7.86 -9.47
N LEU A 184 13.15 -7.56 -8.66
CA LEU A 184 13.10 -7.97 -7.26
C LEU A 184 12.68 -9.43 -7.06
N ILE A 185 11.68 -9.91 -7.81
CA ILE A 185 11.06 -11.22 -7.57
C ILE A 185 11.64 -12.31 -8.47
N ILE A 186 11.85 -12.00 -9.76
CA ILE A 186 12.27 -12.99 -10.76
C ILE A 186 13.79 -13.06 -10.83
N GLU A 187 14.45 -11.95 -11.14
CA GLU A 187 15.93 -11.88 -11.21
C GLU A 187 16.59 -11.87 -9.83
N ARG A 188 15.82 -11.55 -8.78
CA ARG A 188 16.28 -11.46 -7.38
C ARG A 188 17.53 -10.60 -7.23
N LEU A 189 17.59 -9.51 -7.98
CA LEU A 189 18.65 -8.51 -7.86
C LEU A 189 18.59 -7.84 -6.49
N SER A 190 19.70 -7.25 -6.07
CA SER A 190 19.68 -6.43 -4.84
C SER A 190 18.68 -5.30 -4.98
N VAL A 191 18.10 -4.90 -3.84
CA VAL A 191 17.15 -3.78 -3.72
C VAL A 191 17.69 -2.53 -4.43
N SER A 192 18.94 -2.15 -4.13
CA SER A 192 19.60 -0.99 -4.73
C SER A 192 19.75 -1.08 -6.25
N ARG A 193 20.13 -2.24 -6.79
CA ARG A 193 20.30 -2.45 -8.24
C ARG A 193 18.95 -2.43 -8.96
N SER A 194 17.95 -3.07 -8.38
CA SER A 194 16.59 -3.11 -8.93
C SER A 194 16.02 -1.70 -9.09
N ALA A 195 16.12 -0.86 -8.05
CA ALA A 195 15.67 0.52 -8.12
C ALA A 195 16.50 1.38 -9.09
N TRP A 196 17.82 1.20 -9.13
CA TRP A 196 18.67 1.94 -10.06
C TRP A 196 18.32 1.65 -11.52
N PHE A 197 18.24 0.37 -11.91
CA PHE A 197 17.85 0.00 -13.27
C PHE A 197 16.44 0.48 -13.59
N THR A 198 15.49 0.32 -12.67
CA THR A 198 14.13 0.83 -12.88
C THR A 198 14.08 2.35 -13.05
N LEU A 199 14.89 3.10 -12.29
CA LEU A 199 14.98 4.56 -12.43
C LEU A 199 15.53 4.95 -13.81
N VAL A 200 16.58 4.27 -14.28
CA VAL A 200 17.13 4.48 -15.63
C VAL A 200 16.10 4.14 -16.69
N ALA A 201 15.41 3.00 -16.55
CA ALA A 201 14.31 2.59 -17.43
C ALA A 201 13.17 3.61 -17.47
N LEU A 202 12.79 4.16 -16.31
CA LEU A 202 11.76 5.19 -16.20
C LEU A 202 12.18 6.46 -16.95
N VAL A 203 13.39 6.96 -16.73
CA VAL A 203 13.89 8.15 -17.46
C VAL A 203 13.97 7.88 -18.96
N ALA A 204 14.43 6.69 -19.37
CA ALA A 204 14.47 6.28 -20.76
C ALA A 204 13.08 6.24 -21.39
N LEU A 205 12.10 5.70 -20.67
CA LEU A 205 10.71 5.62 -21.09
C LEU A 205 10.09 7.01 -21.23
N ILE A 206 10.27 7.90 -20.24
CA ILE A 206 9.75 9.26 -20.33
C ILE A 206 10.39 10.01 -21.50
N ALA A 207 11.71 9.89 -21.70
CA ALA A 207 12.37 10.48 -22.87
C ALA A 207 11.83 9.94 -24.20
N LEU A 208 11.52 8.64 -24.27
CA LEU A 208 10.94 8.00 -25.45
C LEU A 208 9.51 8.48 -25.71
N VAL A 209 8.67 8.52 -24.68
CA VAL A 209 7.27 8.96 -24.77
C VAL A 209 7.20 10.45 -25.12
N SER A 210 8.04 11.29 -24.52
CA SER A 210 8.17 12.70 -24.91
C SER A 210 8.59 12.86 -26.38
N ALA A 211 9.46 11.97 -26.88
CA ALA A 211 9.91 11.98 -28.27
C ALA A 211 8.91 11.36 -29.26
N TYR A 212 7.88 10.66 -28.76
CA TYR A 212 6.92 9.93 -29.57
C TYR A 212 5.75 10.83 -29.97
N SER A 213 5.65 11.11 -31.27
CA SER A 213 4.50 11.74 -31.92
C SER A 213 4.26 11.08 -33.28
N ASP A 214 3.09 11.31 -33.87
CA ASP A 214 2.80 10.86 -35.23
C ASP A 214 3.84 11.35 -36.25
N GLU A 215 4.46 12.51 -36.00
CA GLU A 215 5.50 13.09 -36.84
C GLU A 215 6.90 12.48 -36.62
N THR A 216 7.22 12.07 -35.40
CA THR A 216 8.58 11.64 -35.02
C THR A 216 8.76 10.13 -34.89
N ARG A 217 7.68 9.33 -34.90
CA ARG A 217 7.75 7.88 -34.72
C ARG A 217 8.77 7.18 -35.62
N ALA A 218 8.82 7.54 -36.91
CA ALA A 218 9.73 6.92 -37.88
C ALA A 218 11.18 7.36 -37.64
N ARG A 219 11.38 8.63 -37.25
CA ARG A 219 12.68 9.17 -36.92
C ARG A 219 13.24 8.54 -35.64
N LEU A 220 12.41 8.41 -34.60
CA LEU A 220 12.78 7.80 -33.34
C LEU A 220 13.25 6.36 -33.53
N LEU A 221 12.49 5.57 -34.30
CA LEU A 221 12.88 4.20 -34.65
C LEU A 221 14.17 4.16 -35.48
N GLY A 222 14.33 5.10 -36.43
CA GLY A 222 15.55 5.22 -37.23
C GLY A 222 16.79 5.55 -36.40
N VAL A 223 16.68 6.51 -35.47
CA VAL A 223 17.77 6.90 -34.55
C VAL A 223 18.10 5.74 -33.61
N PHE A 224 17.09 5.08 -33.04
CA PHE A 224 17.28 3.92 -32.16
C PHE A 224 17.98 2.77 -32.89
N ALA A 225 17.52 2.42 -34.10
CA ALA A 225 18.14 1.38 -34.93
C ALA A 225 19.58 1.73 -35.32
N ALA A 226 19.88 3.02 -35.59
CA ALA A 226 21.23 3.48 -35.87
C ALA A 226 22.16 3.32 -34.66
N ILE A 227 21.72 3.72 -33.46
CA ILE A 227 22.49 3.56 -32.21
C ILE A 227 22.79 2.08 -31.97
N VAL A 228 21.75 1.22 -32.03
CA VAL A 228 21.88 -0.22 -31.82
C VAL A 228 22.80 -0.85 -32.88
N GLY A 229 22.67 -0.47 -34.15
CA GLY A 229 23.50 -0.97 -35.23
C GLY A 229 24.98 -0.60 -35.08
N VAL A 230 25.25 0.64 -34.65
CA VAL A 230 26.60 1.12 -34.37
C VAL A 230 27.21 0.37 -33.18
N GLU A 231 26.45 0.14 -32.12
CA GLU A 231 26.92 -0.62 -30.95
C GLU A 231 27.11 -2.11 -31.24
N MET A 232 26.27 -2.69 -32.09
CA MET A 232 26.43 -4.05 -32.59
C MET A 232 27.72 -4.18 -33.40
N ALA A 233 28.00 -3.23 -34.28
CA ALA A 233 29.26 -3.20 -35.01
C ALA A 233 30.46 -3.07 -34.08
N SER A 234 30.38 -2.24 -33.03
CA SER A 234 31.45 -2.07 -32.05
C SER A 234 31.74 -3.37 -31.29
N HIS A 235 30.72 -4.07 -30.79
CA HIS A 235 30.91 -5.35 -30.09
C HIS A 235 31.37 -6.47 -31.03
N ALA A 236 30.83 -6.53 -32.26
CA ALA A 236 31.19 -7.57 -33.21
C ALA A 236 32.62 -7.40 -33.76
N ILE A 237 33.10 -6.16 -33.95
CA ILE A 237 34.42 -5.90 -34.54
C ILE A 237 35.49 -5.78 -33.46
N ALA A 238 35.23 -4.98 -32.41
CA ALA A 238 36.22 -4.58 -31.42
C ALA A 238 35.99 -5.20 -30.04
N GLY A 239 34.94 -6.00 -29.86
CA GLY A 239 34.68 -6.71 -28.60
C GLY A 239 34.28 -5.81 -27.43
N VAL A 240 34.09 -4.51 -27.67
CA VAL A 240 33.83 -3.50 -26.65
C VAL A 240 32.71 -2.56 -27.11
N PRO A 241 31.97 -1.93 -26.18
CA PRO A 241 31.02 -0.87 -26.53
C PRO A 241 31.71 0.32 -27.20
N ILE A 242 30.95 1.12 -27.94
CA ILE A 242 31.51 2.26 -28.69
C ILE A 242 32.21 3.27 -27.79
N THR A 243 31.71 3.44 -26.57
CA THR A 243 32.35 4.28 -25.55
C THR A 243 33.73 3.74 -25.19
N GLY A 244 33.84 2.42 -25.04
CA GLY A 244 35.12 1.73 -24.86
C GLY A 244 36.07 1.99 -26.03
N LEU A 245 35.59 1.88 -27.26
CA LEU A 245 36.39 2.11 -28.46
C LEU A 245 36.96 3.54 -28.52
N VAL A 246 36.12 4.53 -28.20
CA VAL A 246 36.50 5.95 -28.17
C VAL A 246 37.51 6.25 -27.05
N THR A 247 37.41 5.56 -25.91
CA THR A 247 38.38 5.68 -24.80
C THR A 247 39.67 4.88 -25.02
N GLY A 248 39.85 4.24 -26.19
CA GLY A 248 41.05 3.50 -26.54
C GLY A 248 41.10 2.07 -25.99
N SER A 249 40.00 1.54 -25.46
CA SER A 249 39.88 0.12 -25.15
C SER A 249 39.52 -0.68 -26.40
N GLY A 250 40.06 -1.88 -26.52
CA GLY A 250 39.77 -2.79 -27.62
C GLY A 250 39.98 -4.23 -27.16
N GLY A 251 39.16 -5.12 -27.70
CA GLY A 251 39.19 -6.55 -27.44
C GLY A 251 39.01 -7.34 -28.73
N THR A 252 38.91 -8.65 -28.58
CA THR A 252 38.52 -9.54 -29.68
C THR A 252 37.02 -9.41 -29.94
N GLY A 253 36.64 -9.26 -31.20
CA GLY A 253 35.24 -9.21 -31.62
C GLY A 253 34.41 -10.35 -31.04
N LEU A 254 33.21 -10.02 -30.55
CA LEU A 254 32.29 -10.99 -29.97
C LEU A 254 31.43 -11.65 -31.06
N PRO A 255 31.08 -12.94 -30.91
CA PRO A 255 30.04 -13.57 -31.72
C PRO A 255 28.73 -12.78 -31.67
N VAL A 256 27.97 -12.78 -32.75
CA VAL A 256 26.72 -11.98 -32.88
C VAL A 256 25.73 -12.26 -31.74
N GLY A 257 25.65 -13.51 -31.26
CA GLY A 257 24.78 -13.85 -30.12
C GLY A 257 25.19 -13.21 -28.80
N GLU A 258 26.50 -13.16 -28.51
CA GLU A 258 27.03 -12.54 -27.30
C GLU A 258 26.96 -11.01 -27.39
N ALA A 259 27.25 -10.45 -28.57
CA ALA A 259 27.08 -9.03 -28.85
C ALA A 259 25.61 -8.59 -28.68
N ALA A 260 24.65 -9.40 -29.15
CA ALA A 260 23.23 -9.13 -28.95
C ALA A 260 22.85 -9.15 -27.46
N GLY A 261 23.37 -10.10 -26.68
CA GLY A 261 23.17 -10.14 -25.22
C GLY A 261 23.73 -8.90 -24.51
N ALA A 262 24.92 -8.44 -24.91
CA ALA A 262 25.54 -7.23 -24.37
C ALA A 262 24.71 -5.98 -24.67
N ILE A 263 24.17 -5.85 -25.88
CA ILE A 263 23.29 -4.73 -26.25
C ILE A 263 21.97 -4.78 -25.48
N LEU A 264 21.36 -5.95 -25.36
CA LEU A 264 20.09 -6.12 -24.66
C LEU A 264 20.20 -5.66 -23.20
N SER A 265 21.35 -5.92 -22.56
CA SER A 265 21.63 -5.47 -21.19
C SER A 265 21.70 -3.94 -21.02
N ARG A 266 21.87 -3.19 -22.12
CA ARG A 266 22.01 -1.72 -22.13
C ARG A 266 20.91 -1.03 -22.94
N ILE A 267 19.84 -1.75 -23.30
CA ILE A 267 18.78 -1.25 -24.17
C ILE A 267 18.13 0.03 -23.64
N GLU A 268 18.04 0.18 -22.33
CA GLU A 268 17.49 1.38 -21.66
C GLU A 268 18.32 2.64 -21.98
N TRP A 269 19.65 2.53 -22.00
CA TRP A 269 20.54 3.65 -22.33
C TRP A 269 20.40 4.07 -23.79
N TYR A 270 20.27 3.08 -24.69
CA TYR A 270 20.09 3.35 -26.12
C TYR A 270 18.70 3.96 -26.41
N ALA A 271 17.66 3.51 -25.69
CA ALA A 271 16.33 4.09 -25.80
C ALA A 271 16.30 5.54 -25.29
N MET A 272 16.93 5.81 -24.13
CA MET A 272 17.08 7.15 -23.59
C MET A 272 17.82 8.08 -24.57
N LEU A 273 18.95 7.62 -25.10
CA LEU A 273 19.74 8.40 -26.07
C LEU A 273 18.95 8.67 -27.35
N ALA A 274 18.22 7.67 -27.87
CA ALA A 274 17.38 7.84 -29.04
C ALA A 274 16.26 8.87 -28.82
N GLY A 275 15.60 8.82 -27.66
CA GLY A 275 14.59 9.80 -27.25
C GLY A 275 15.17 11.21 -27.20
N VAL A 276 16.28 11.41 -26.47
CA VAL A 276 16.95 12.71 -26.34
C VAL A 276 17.41 13.26 -27.70
N LEU A 277 18.07 12.45 -28.54
CA LEU A 277 18.52 12.89 -29.87
C LEU A 277 17.36 13.27 -30.79
N THR A 278 16.22 12.58 -30.66
CA THR A 278 15.01 12.88 -31.42
C THR A 278 14.39 14.20 -30.96
N LEU A 279 14.34 14.45 -29.64
CA LEU A 279 13.86 15.70 -29.06
C LEU A 279 14.75 16.90 -29.43
N LEU A 280 16.08 16.74 -29.37
CA LEU A 280 17.02 17.79 -29.79
C LEU A 280 16.88 18.14 -31.28
N SER A 281 16.44 17.17 -32.08
CA SER A 281 16.23 17.37 -33.50
C SER A 281 14.91 18.07 -33.86
N LYS A 282 13.91 18.01 -32.98
CA LYS A 282 12.61 18.67 -33.12
C LYS A 282 12.16 19.16 -31.73
N PRO A 283 12.58 20.37 -31.32
CA PRO A 283 12.31 20.88 -29.98
C PRO A 283 10.83 21.23 -29.73
N ASP A 284 10.11 21.66 -30.75
CA ASP A 284 8.74 22.23 -30.65
C ASP A 284 7.63 21.16 -30.74
N LEU A 285 7.90 19.95 -30.24
CA LEU A 285 6.94 18.84 -30.30
C LEU A 285 5.87 18.97 -29.20
N ASP A 286 4.61 18.70 -29.54
CA ASP A 286 3.60 18.48 -28.52
C ASP A 286 3.53 17.00 -28.14
N ALA A 287 3.86 16.69 -26.88
CA ALA A 287 3.93 15.32 -26.39
C ALA A 287 2.51 14.84 -26.02
N SER A 288 1.78 14.36 -27.03
CA SER A 288 0.36 13.96 -26.89
C SER A 288 0.03 12.92 -25.81
N LEU A 289 1.04 12.16 -25.33
CA LEU A 289 0.87 11.06 -24.38
C LEU A 289 1.40 11.36 -22.97
N LEU A 290 2.07 12.50 -22.74
CA LEU A 290 2.73 12.80 -21.48
C LEU A 290 2.22 14.09 -20.86
N ASP A 291 1.56 13.97 -19.71
CA ASP A 291 1.17 15.10 -18.89
C ASP A 291 2.03 15.10 -17.61
N LEU A 292 3.08 15.91 -17.62
CA LEU A 292 4.01 16.01 -16.49
C LEU A 292 3.32 16.65 -15.29
N ASN A 293 3.80 16.33 -14.09
CA ASN A 293 3.25 16.93 -12.87
C ASN A 293 3.23 18.47 -12.94
N PRO A 294 2.15 19.14 -12.47
CA PRO A 294 2.03 20.60 -12.51
C PRO A 294 3.25 21.34 -11.96
N SER A 295 3.91 20.82 -10.92
CA SER A 295 5.12 21.44 -10.36
C SER A 295 6.28 21.49 -11.36
N VAL A 296 6.38 20.53 -12.29
CA VAL A 296 7.38 20.54 -13.37
C VAL A 296 7.03 21.63 -14.39
N GLN A 297 5.74 21.75 -14.73
CA GLN A 297 5.24 22.76 -15.67
C GLN A 297 5.44 24.18 -15.12
N GLU A 298 5.09 24.42 -13.86
CA GLU A 298 5.29 25.69 -13.17
C GLU A 298 6.78 26.05 -13.06
N THR A 299 7.64 25.07 -12.79
CA THR A 299 9.10 25.29 -12.74
C THR A 299 9.64 25.66 -14.12
N ALA A 300 9.20 24.99 -15.17
CA ALA A 300 9.61 25.28 -16.54
C ALA A 300 9.19 26.70 -16.96
N ALA A 301 7.94 27.08 -16.67
CA ALA A 301 7.41 28.42 -16.94
C ALA A 301 8.20 29.50 -16.19
N SER A 302 8.45 29.30 -14.89
CA SER A 302 9.21 30.25 -14.08
C SER A 302 10.64 30.48 -14.60
N ILE A 303 11.29 29.44 -15.15
CA ILE A 303 12.62 29.58 -15.77
C ILE A 303 12.53 30.27 -17.13
N GLY A 304 11.51 29.97 -17.94
CA GLY A 304 11.21 30.68 -19.19
C GLY A 304 11.07 32.19 -18.98
N ASP A 305 10.20 32.58 -18.04
CA ASP A 305 9.96 33.97 -17.64
C ASP A 305 11.24 34.69 -17.23
N ARG A 306 12.08 34.05 -16.40
CA ARG A 306 13.34 34.64 -15.92
C ARG A 306 14.40 34.80 -17.00
N THR A 307 14.38 33.92 -18.00
CA THR A 307 15.37 33.94 -19.08
C THR A 307 14.91 34.79 -20.28
N GLY A 308 13.64 35.22 -20.30
CA GLY A 308 13.06 36.02 -21.38
C GLY A 308 13.04 35.27 -22.72
N ARG A 309 12.98 33.94 -22.68
CA ARG A 309 12.94 33.05 -23.84
C ARG A 309 11.78 32.07 -23.67
N ASP A 310 11.10 31.75 -24.77
CA ASP A 310 10.00 30.77 -24.82
C ASP A 310 10.50 29.32 -24.69
N LEU A 311 11.42 29.06 -23.76
CA LEU A 311 12.01 27.74 -23.49
C LEU A 311 10.98 26.77 -22.93
N GLU A 312 9.92 27.29 -22.31
CA GLU A 312 8.80 26.51 -21.76
C GLU A 312 8.06 25.70 -22.83
N GLU A 313 8.09 26.11 -24.10
CA GLU A 313 7.47 25.37 -25.19
C GLU A 313 8.34 24.19 -25.65
N SER A 314 9.66 24.24 -25.42
CA SER A 314 10.58 23.22 -25.92
C SER A 314 10.57 21.94 -25.07
N GLN A 315 10.32 20.80 -25.72
CA GLN A 315 10.29 19.50 -25.04
C GLN A 315 11.62 19.05 -24.42
N PRO A 316 12.80 19.29 -25.04
CA PRO A 316 14.07 18.98 -24.38
C PRO A 316 14.23 19.72 -23.05
N PHE A 317 13.73 20.95 -22.96
CA PHE A 317 13.77 21.75 -21.75
C PHE A 317 12.77 21.25 -20.70
N LYS A 318 11.56 20.86 -21.12
CA LYS A 318 10.58 20.18 -20.22
C LYS A 318 11.15 18.89 -19.65
N LEU A 319 11.79 18.05 -20.47
CA LEU A 319 12.44 16.82 -20.02
C LEU A 319 13.60 17.09 -19.06
N GLY A 320 14.43 18.09 -19.36
CA GLY A 320 15.52 18.52 -18.47
C GLY A 320 15.00 19.03 -17.13
N THR A 321 13.96 19.88 -17.15
CA THR A 321 13.28 20.38 -15.95
C THR A 321 12.68 19.24 -15.16
N PHE A 322 12.01 18.28 -15.81
CA PHE A 322 11.49 17.07 -15.16
C PHE A 322 12.57 16.33 -14.37
N VAL A 323 13.74 16.07 -14.96
CA VAL A 323 14.85 15.38 -14.29
C VAL A 323 15.31 16.17 -13.07
N VAL A 324 15.54 17.47 -13.20
CA VAL A 324 16.05 18.32 -12.12
C VAL A 324 15.02 18.43 -10.99
N THR A 325 13.76 18.73 -11.30
CA THR A 325 12.67 18.83 -10.32
C THR A 325 12.44 17.49 -9.61
N SER A 326 12.54 16.37 -10.32
CA SER A 326 12.43 15.03 -9.72
C SER A 326 13.58 14.73 -8.76
N MET A 327 14.82 15.10 -9.12
CA MET A 327 15.98 14.97 -8.22
C MET A 327 15.85 15.86 -6.99
N GLU A 328 15.39 17.10 -7.17
CA GLU A 328 15.13 18.03 -6.07
C GLU A 328 14.06 17.48 -5.12
N GLN A 329 12.92 17.04 -5.65
CA GLN A 329 11.84 16.46 -4.85
C GLN A 329 12.28 15.19 -4.12
N GLY A 330 13.02 14.32 -4.79
CA GLY A 330 13.61 13.12 -4.19
C GLY A 330 14.54 13.47 -3.02
N ALA A 331 15.39 14.48 -3.19
CA ALA A 331 16.27 14.96 -2.12
C ALA A 331 15.47 15.58 -0.96
N ARG A 332 14.49 16.44 -1.24
CA ARG A 332 13.63 17.09 -0.22
C ARG A 332 12.84 16.07 0.59
N THR A 333 12.37 14.99 -0.04
CA THR A 333 11.63 13.92 0.62
C THR A 333 12.56 12.98 1.39
N ALA A 334 13.74 12.68 0.86
CA ALA A 334 14.69 11.78 1.50
C ALA A 334 15.39 12.39 2.72
N VAL A 335 15.78 13.67 2.67
CA VAL A 335 16.57 14.30 3.74
C VAL A 335 15.94 14.17 5.14
N PRO A 336 14.64 14.50 5.34
CA PRO A 336 13.99 14.30 6.64
C PRO A 336 14.01 12.83 7.10
N VAL A 337 13.78 11.88 6.17
CA VAL A 337 13.82 10.45 6.48
C VAL A 337 15.22 10.02 6.91
N VAL A 338 16.27 10.42 6.17
CA VAL A 338 17.65 10.06 6.49
C VAL A 338 18.09 10.64 7.84
N ILE A 339 17.78 11.92 8.11
CA ILE A 339 18.10 12.58 9.38
C ILE A 339 17.39 11.85 10.53
N ALA A 340 16.10 11.60 10.39
CA ALA A 340 15.31 10.97 11.44
C ALA A 340 15.77 9.53 11.70
N VAL A 341 16.11 8.78 10.65
CA VAL A 341 16.70 7.44 10.76
C VAL A 341 18.09 7.47 11.40
N ALA A 342 18.92 8.46 11.08
CA ALA A 342 20.24 8.60 11.70
C ALA A 342 20.13 8.86 13.20
N ALA A 343 19.21 9.74 13.62
CA ALA A 343 18.92 10.00 15.02
C ALA A 343 18.33 8.75 15.72
N ALA A 344 17.33 8.12 15.11
CA ALA A 344 16.69 6.91 15.64
C ALA A 344 17.69 5.75 15.77
N GLY A 345 18.67 5.65 14.86
CA GLY A 345 19.69 4.62 14.88
C GLY A 345 20.65 4.68 16.07
N ILE A 346 20.66 5.77 16.84
CA ILE A 346 21.39 5.85 18.11
C ILE A 346 20.72 4.93 19.15
N ILE A 347 19.40 4.78 19.11
CA ILE A 347 18.61 4.02 20.11
C ILE A 347 19.02 2.54 20.15
N PRO A 348 19.06 1.78 19.03
CA PRO A 348 19.59 0.42 19.03
C PRO A 348 21.02 0.31 19.59
N GLY A 349 21.87 1.31 19.31
CA GLY A 349 23.24 1.35 19.83
C GLY A 349 23.29 1.51 21.35
N VAL A 350 22.49 2.43 21.90
CA VAL A 350 22.37 2.62 23.36
C VAL A 350 21.80 1.37 24.02
N ILE A 351 20.75 0.75 23.44
CA ILE A 351 20.16 -0.49 23.95
C ILE A 351 21.20 -1.62 23.97
N SER A 352 22.00 -1.76 22.92
CA SER A 352 23.03 -2.80 22.80
C SER A 352 24.15 -2.66 23.85
N VAL A 353 24.54 -1.43 24.20
CA VAL A 353 25.66 -1.19 25.15
C VAL A 353 25.17 -1.12 26.60
N SER A 354 23.93 -0.66 26.84
CA SER A 354 23.36 -0.53 28.19
C SER A 354 22.87 -1.86 28.79
N GLY A 355 22.74 -2.92 27.98
CA GLY A 355 22.13 -4.18 28.41
C GLY A 355 20.61 -4.09 28.59
N LEU A 356 19.97 -3.01 28.12
CA LEU A 356 18.52 -2.82 28.22
C LEU A 356 17.74 -3.88 27.44
N GLY A 357 18.30 -4.38 26.31
CA GLY A 357 17.64 -5.37 25.45
C GLY A 357 17.21 -6.64 26.20
N PRO A 358 18.17 -7.43 26.75
CA PRO A 358 17.85 -8.64 27.53
C PRO A 358 16.95 -8.38 28.75
N ASN A 359 17.10 -7.23 29.41
CA ASN A 359 16.27 -6.86 30.55
C ASN A 359 14.82 -6.57 30.14
N LEU A 360 14.61 -5.87 29.02
CA LEU A 360 13.28 -5.59 28.48
C LEU A 360 12.62 -6.87 27.97
N THR A 361 13.38 -7.77 27.33
CA THR A 361 12.91 -9.10 26.97
C THR A 361 12.45 -9.87 28.20
N SER A 362 13.29 -9.94 29.24
CA SER A 362 12.95 -10.61 30.49
C SER A 362 11.71 -10.02 31.15
N LEU A 363 11.56 -8.69 31.14
CA LEU A 363 10.38 -8.00 31.67
C LEU A 363 9.12 -8.37 30.88
N LEU A 364 9.16 -8.32 29.55
CA LEU A 364 8.00 -8.66 28.71
C LEU A 364 7.61 -10.13 28.83
N LEU A 365 8.60 -11.04 28.88
CA LEU A 365 8.38 -12.46 29.13
C LEU A 365 7.75 -12.67 30.52
N ALA A 366 8.25 -12.02 31.55
CA ALA A 366 7.70 -12.11 32.91
C ALA A 366 6.27 -11.54 32.99
N LEU A 367 6.02 -10.39 32.37
CA LEU A 367 4.68 -9.76 32.31
C LEU A 367 3.68 -10.62 31.52
N SER A 368 4.15 -11.31 30.48
CA SER A 368 3.29 -12.21 29.70
C SER A 368 2.85 -13.43 30.51
N GLY A 369 3.63 -13.86 31.51
CA GLY A 369 3.32 -15.06 32.30
C GLY A 369 3.21 -16.34 31.48
N GLY A 370 3.79 -16.37 30.27
CA GLY A 370 3.63 -17.47 29.30
C GLY A 370 2.40 -17.36 28.40
N SER A 371 1.55 -16.33 28.57
CA SER A 371 0.40 -16.08 27.71
C SER A 371 0.82 -15.35 26.42
N ILE A 372 0.57 -16.00 25.28
CA ILE A 372 0.80 -15.37 23.96
C ILE A 372 -0.10 -14.15 23.76
N VAL A 373 -1.34 -14.21 24.26
CA VAL A 373 -2.31 -13.12 24.13
C VAL A 373 -1.82 -11.88 24.88
N VAL A 374 -1.34 -12.05 26.12
CA VAL A 374 -0.79 -10.94 26.91
C VAL A 374 0.47 -10.38 26.24
N MET A 375 1.37 -11.25 25.76
CA MET A 375 2.57 -10.82 25.04
C MET A 375 2.23 -9.92 23.84
N LEU A 376 1.27 -10.34 23.01
CA LEU A 376 0.85 -9.59 21.84
C LEU A 376 0.12 -8.28 22.19
N LEU A 377 -0.74 -8.29 23.22
CA LEU A 377 -1.44 -7.08 23.67
C LEU A 377 -0.48 -6.03 24.24
N VAL A 378 0.44 -6.43 25.11
CA VAL A 378 1.45 -5.52 25.68
C VAL A 378 2.34 -4.96 24.58
N THR A 379 2.74 -5.80 23.62
CA THR A 379 3.54 -5.38 22.46
C THR A 379 2.77 -4.40 21.57
N ALA A 380 1.50 -4.67 21.29
CA ALA A 380 0.64 -3.81 20.48
C ALA A 380 0.46 -2.42 21.13
N VAL A 381 0.14 -2.39 22.43
CA VAL A 381 -0.02 -1.14 23.19
C VAL A 381 1.30 -0.37 23.26
N SER A 382 2.40 -1.06 23.57
CA SER A 382 3.75 -0.46 23.59
C SER A 382 4.12 0.11 22.22
N SER A 383 3.79 -0.60 21.14
CA SER A 383 4.05 -0.16 19.77
C SER A 383 3.29 1.11 19.39
N ILE A 384 2.03 1.21 19.81
CA ILE A 384 1.23 2.42 19.61
C ILE A 384 1.82 3.57 20.42
N ILE A 385 2.09 3.37 21.71
CA ILE A 385 2.59 4.42 22.61
C ILE A 385 3.94 4.96 22.12
N LEU A 386 4.88 4.05 21.84
CA LEU A 386 6.21 4.41 21.37
C LEU A 386 6.19 4.94 19.94
N GLY A 387 5.20 4.59 19.11
CA GLY A 387 5.13 5.01 17.71
C GLY A 387 4.43 6.33 17.45
N MET A 388 3.65 6.85 18.42
CA MET A 388 2.88 8.08 18.24
C MET A 388 3.78 9.30 17.96
N GLY A 389 3.43 10.06 16.93
CA GLY A 389 4.04 11.36 16.65
C GLY A 389 5.39 11.33 15.94
N MET A 390 5.82 10.17 15.47
CA MET A 390 7.05 10.00 14.71
C MET A 390 6.78 9.45 13.31
N PRO A 391 7.63 9.74 12.30
CA PRO A 391 7.55 9.08 11.01
C PRO A 391 7.68 7.56 11.16
N THR A 392 6.90 6.79 10.40
CA THR A 392 6.82 5.32 10.51
C THR A 392 8.20 4.62 10.44
N THR A 393 9.12 5.11 9.62
CA THR A 393 10.48 4.57 9.52
C THR A 393 11.23 4.67 10.84
N VAL A 394 11.11 5.80 11.54
CA VAL A 394 11.71 6.04 12.86
C VAL A 394 11.06 5.14 13.90
N THR A 395 9.73 5.15 13.92
CA THR A 395 8.92 4.29 14.78
C THR A 395 9.37 2.85 14.64
N TYR A 396 9.46 2.32 13.41
CA TYR A 396 9.85 0.95 13.18
C TYR A 396 11.26 0.62 13.70
N ILE A 397 12.27 1.49 13.53
CA ILE A 397 13.62 1.30 14.07
C ILE A 397 13.60 1.16 15.59
N ILE A 398 12.85 2.02 16.26
CA ILE A 398 12.72 2.01 17.72
C ILE A 398 12.03 0.72 18.16
N LEU A 399 10.88 0.42 17.56
CA LEU A 399 10.07 -0.72 17.96
C LEU A 399 10.78 -2.06 17.74
N ILE A 400 11.44 -2.29 16.60
CA ILE A 400 12.16 -3.56 16.38
C ILE A 400 13.34 -3.72 17.33
N SER A 401 14.01 -2.64 17.71
CA SER A 401 15.13 -2.70 18.65
C SER A 401 14.70 -3.08 20.07
N MET A 402 13.43 -2.84 20.41
CA MET A 402 12.87 -3.08 21.73
C MET A 402 12.00 -4.34 21.80
N LEU A 403 11.25 -4.64 20.74
CA LEU A 403 10.15 -5.61 20.77
C LEU A 403 10.40 -6.85 19.91
N ALA A 404 11.30 -6.81 18.91
CA ALA A 404 11.48 -7.95 18.01
C ALA A 404 12.07 -9.18 18.73
N THR A 405 13.11 -8.97 19.54
CA THR A 405 13.74 -10.07 20.31
C THR A 405 12.76 -10.74 21.28
N PRO A 406 12.01 -10.01 22.14
CA PRO A 406 11.03 -10.62 23.04
C PRO A 406 9.99 -11.48 22.31
N LEU A 407 9.44 -11.00 21.18
CA LEU A 407 8.45 -11.76 20.42
C LEU A 407 9.04 -13.06 19.85
N VAL A 408 10.25 -12.98 19.31
CA VAL A 408 10.91 -14.15 18.70
C VAL A 408 11.33 -15.16 19.76
N GLU A 409 11.83 -14.71 20.91
CA GLU A 409 12.15 -15.59 22.05
C GLU A 409 10.91 -16.24 22.64
N PHE A 410 9.75 -15.57 22.58
CA PHE A 410 8.45 -16.16 22.92
C PHE A 410 8.01 -17.27 21.94
N GLY A 411 8.64 -17.37 20.76
CA GLY A 411 8.36 -18.39 19.76
C GLY A 411 7.57 -17.89 18.54
N ILE A 412 7.32 -16.59 18.42
CA ILE A 412 6.64 -16.00 17.26
C ILE A 412 7.58 -16.03 16.05
N PRO A 413 7.10 -16.42 14.85
CA PRO A 413 7.92 -16.43 13.65
C PRO A 413 8.58 -15.06 13.40
N LEU A 414 9.88 -15.05 13.07
CA LEU A 414 10.66 -13.82 12.91
C LEU A 414 9.97 -12.80 12.00
N LEU A 415 9.57 -13.25 10.81
CA LEU A 415 8.92 -12.39 9.81
C LEU A 415 7.54 -11.90 10.27
N ALA A 416 6.77 -12.75 10.97
CA ALA A 416 5.50 -12.36 11.55
C ALA A 416 5.69 -11.33 12.68
N ALA A 417 6.69 -11.48 13.53
CA ALA A 417 7.00 -10.50 14.59
C ALA A 417 7.35 -9.13 14.01
N HIS A 418 8.18 -9.08 12.97
CA HIS A 418 8.52 -7.83 12.30
C HIS A 418 7.32 -7.19 11.59
N LEU A 419 6.47 -7.96 10.91
CA LEU A 419 5.21 -7.47 10.34
C LEU A 419 4.25 -6.96 11.41
N PHE A 420 4.12 -7.68 12.53
CA PHE A 420 3.27 -7.30 13.65
C PHE A 420 3.67 -5.92 14.19
N ILE A 421 4.98 -5.74 14.45
CA ILE A 421 5.54 -4.46 14.89
C ILE A 421 5.28 -3.36 13.86
N LEU A 422 5.50 -3.64 12.56
CA LEU A 422 5.28 -2.67 11.49
C LEU A 422 3.80 -2.21 11.43
N TYR A 423 2.87 -3.15 11.53
CA TYR A 423 1.43 -2.85 11.52
C TYR A 423 1.05 -1.91 12.67
N PHE A 424 1.49 -2.20 13.90
CA PHE A 424 1.21 -1.31 15.03
C PHE A 424 1.94 0.03 14.94
N GLY A 425 3.14 0.07 14.36
CA GLY A 425 3.82 1.31 14.04
C GLY A 425 3.02 2.19 13.07
N VAL A 426 2.42 1.61 12.04
CA VAL A 426 1.57 2.30 11.04
C VAL A 426 0.17 2.64 11.60
N ILE A 427 -0.33 1.88 12.58
CA ILE A 427 -1.57 2.21 13.29
C ILE A 427 -1.36 3.43 14.22
N ALA A 428 -0.17 3.60 14.80
CA ALA A 428 0.14 4.72 15.68
C ALA A 428 -0.09 6.09 14.98
N ASP A 429 0.20 6.20 13.69
CA ASP A 429 0.01 7.41 12.87
C ASP A 429 -1.44 7.92 12.79
N ILE A 430 -2.42 7.04 13.04
CA ILE A 430 -3.85 7.34 12.93
C ILE A 430 -4.58 7.16 14.27
N THR A 431 -3.84 6.87 15.34
CA THR A 431 -4.42 6.65 16.69
C THR A 431 -4.40 7.97 17.47
N PRO A 432 -5.56 8.43 18.00
CA PRO A 432 -5.61 9.58 18.90
C PRO A 432 -4.77 9.33 20.17
N PRO A 433 -4.17 10.37 20.78
CA PRO A 433 -4.41 11.80 20.57
C PRO A 433 -3.51 12.47 19.52
N VAL A 434 -2.54 11.77 18.92
CA VAL A 434 -1.55 12.39 18.04
C VAL A 434 -1.96 12.32 16.57
N ALA A 435 -2.41 11.15 16.09
CA ALA A 435 -3.05 10.89 14.79
C ALA A 435 -2.63 11.84 13.63
N VAL A 436 -1.32 12.00 13.39
CA VAL A 436 -0.77 13.10 12.55
C VAL A 436 -1.35 13.08 11.13
N ALA A 437 -1.50 11.90 10.53
CA ALA A 437 -2.10 11.76 9.21
C ALA A 437 -3.59 12.16 9.22
N ALA A 438 -4.35 11.74 10.23
CA ALA A 438 -5.76 12.11 10.32
C ALA A 438 -5.95 13.62 10.57
N TYR A 439 -5.04 14.26 11.30
CA TYR A 439 -5.09 15.71 11.55
C TYR A 439 -4.66 16.52 10.32
N ALA A 440 -3.73 16.01 9.52
CA ALA A 440 -3.45 16.57 8.20
C ALA A 440 -4.70 16.47 7.29
N ALA A 441 -5.36 15.31 7.28
CA ALA A 441 -6.59 15.09 6.53
C ALA A 441 -7.72 16.04 6.96
N SER A 442 -7.87 16.29 8.28
CA SER A 442 -8.90 17.19 8.78
C SER A 442 -8.68 18.64 8.36
N GLY A 443 -7.41 19.06 8.19
CA GLY A 443 -7.04 20.36 7.65
C GLY A 443 -7.50 20.57 6.19
N VAL A 444 -7.44 19.50 5.38
CA VAL A 444 -7.96 19.46 4.00
C VAL A 444 -9.50 19.34 4.01
N ALA A 445 -10.05 18.49 4.87
CA ALA A 445 -11.48 18.26 4.99
C ALA A 445 -12.26 19.45 5.59
N LYS A 446 -11.57 20.35 6.31
CA LYS A 446 -12.17 21.39 7.16
C LYS A 446 -13.10 20.78 8.21
N SER A 447 -12.58 19.80 8.94
CA SER A 447 -13.31 19.03 9.97
C SER A 447 -12.59 19.05 11.31
N ASP A 448 -13.27 18.60 12.37
CA ASP A 448 -12.63 18.46 13.68
C ASP A 448 -11.50 17.40 13.62
N PRO A 449 -10.26 17.74 14.03
CA PRO A 449 -9.14 16.80 13.98
C PRO A 449 -9.35 15.56 14.83
N PHE A 450 -9.88 15.71 16.05
CA PHE A 450 -10.03 14.60 16.99
C PHE A 450 -11.09 13.61 16.52
N GLU A 451 -12.26 14.09 16.08
CA GLU A 451 -13.31 13.25 15.50
C GLU A 451 -12.84 12.54 14.22
N THR A 452 -12.08 13.24 13.37
CA THR A 452 -11.47 12.66 12.16
C THR A 452 -10.51 11.52 12.56
N GLY A 453 -9.68 11.73 13.59
CA GLY A 453 -8.79 10.71 14.15
C GLY A 453 -9.52 9.50 14.72
N VAL A 454 -10.59 9.71 15.50
CA VAL A 454 -11.41 8.61 16.05
C VAL A 454 -12.06 7.80 14.93
N LYS A 455 -12.58 8.47 13.89
CA LYS A 455 -13.13 7.79 12.71
C LYS A 455 -12.04 7.03 11.94
N ALA A 456 -10.85 7.62 11.75
CA ALA A 456 -9.73 6.99 11.04
C ALA A 456 -9.26 5.71 11.75
N PHE A 457 -9.12 5.78 13.08
CA PHE A 457 -8.80 4.62 13.92
C PHE A 457 -9.88 3.54 13.82
N SER A 458 -11.16 3.93 13.91
CA SER A 458 -12.30 3.00 13.81
C SER A 458 -12.36 2.29 12.44
N LEU A 459 -12.10 3.02 11.35
CA LEU A 459 -12.01 2.45 9.99
C LEU A 459 -10.83 1.50 9.83
N SER A 460 -9.80 1.64 10.66
CA SER A 460 -8.58 0.86 10.61
C SER A 460 -8.55 -0.27 11.64
N LEU A 461 -9.68 -0.59 12.28
CA LEU A 461 -9.75 -1.63 13.30
C LEU A 461 -9.40 -3.02 12.74
N ASN A 462 -9.66 -3.28 11.46
CA ASN A 462 -9.17 -4.49 10.79
C ASN A 462 -7.63 -4.53 10.74
N LYS A 463 -6.96 -3.38 10.51
CA LYS A 463 -5.49 -3.26 10.57
C LYS A 463 -4.97 -3.68 11.94
N ALA A 464 -5.72 -3.47 13.02
CA ALA A 464 -5.34 -3.89 14.37
C ALA A 464 -5.56 -5.39 14.65
N ILE A 465 -6.59 -6.01 14.06
CA ILE A 465 -6.92 -7.43 14.32
C ILE A 465 -6.09 -8.39 13.45
N VAL A 466 -5.83 -8.04 12.19
CA VAL A 466 -5.08 -8.89 11.24
C VAL A 466 -3.70 -9.32 11.75
N PRO A 467 -2.90 -8.47 12.44
CA PRO A 467 -1.66 -8.88 13.07
C PRO A 467 -1.78 -10.05 14.03
N PHE A 468 -2.80 -10.04 14.88
CA PHE A 468 -3.04 -11.16 15.79
C PHE A 468 -3.43 -12.42 15.02
N ALA A 469 -4.26 -12.27 13.98
CA ALA A 469 -4.66 -13.39 13.14
C ALA A 469 -3.45 -14.11 12.53
N PHE A 470 -2.52 -13.38 11.90
CA PHE A 470 -1.39 -14.03 11.25
C PHE A 470 -0.29 -14.49 12.21
N VAL A 471 -0.20 -13.94 13.43
CA VAL A 471 0.74 -14.48 14.44
C VAL A 471 0.24 -15.82 14.96
N LEU A 472 -1.07 -15.93 15.18
CA LEU A 472 -1.70 -17.17 15.68
C LEU A 472 -1.91 -18.21 14.58
N ALA A 473 -2.06 -17.78 13.32
CA ALA A 473 -2.13 -18.65 12.15
C ALA A 473 -1.14 -18.15 11.06
N PRO A 474 0.15 -18.54 11.14
CA PRO A 474 1.20 -18.09 10.21
C PRO A 474 0.94 -18.38 8.73
N GLY A 475 0.05 -19.32 8.41
CA GLY A 475 -0.38 -19.57 7.03
C GLY A 475 -1.05 -18.37 6.35
N ILE A 476 -1.64 -17.42 7.12
CA ILE A 476 -2.21 -16.17 6.58
C ILE A 476 -1.12 -15.29 5.94
N VAL A 477 0.09 -15.32 6.47
CA VAL A 477 1.27 -14.62 5.92
C VAL A 477 2.15 -15.56 5.09
N LEU A 478 1.62 -16.71 4.65
CA LEU A 478 2.34 -17.67 3.82
C LEU A 478 3.65 -18.15 4.46
N LEU A 479 3.65 -18.36 5.78
CA LEU A 479 4.75 -18.98 6.51
C LEU A 479 4.39 -20.42 6.87
N ARG A 480 5.32 -21.34 6.58
CA ARG A 480 5.26 -22.76 6.95
C ARG A 480 6.39 -23.08 7.92
N GLU A 481 6.08 -23.81 8.98
CA GLU A 481 7.09 -24.37 9.86
C GLU A 481 7.87 -25.48 9.13
N LYS A 482 9.20 -25.50 9.27
CA LYS A 482 10.06 -26.51 8.67
C LYS A 482 9.89 -27.85 9.38
N ALA A 483 9.97 -28.95 8.63
CA ALA A 483 9.83 -30.29 9.20
C ALA A 483 10.86 -30.60 10.31
N ASN A 484 12.05 -29.99 10.24
CA ASN A 484 13.12 -30.11 11.23
C ASN A 484 13.19 -28.92 12.22
N ALA A 485 12.10 -28.17 12.41
CA ALA A 485 12.08 -26.96 13.24
C ALA A 485 12.57 -27.17 14.68
N GLY A 486 12.34 -28.36 15.27
CA GLY A 486 12.83 -28.70 16.60
C GLY A 486 14.35 -28.69 16.75
N GLU A 487 15.08 -28.88 15.66
CA GLU A 487 16.56 -28.90 15.62
C GLU A 487 17.15 -27.53 15.24
N LEU A 488 16.32 -26.61 14.76
CA LEU A 488 16.75 -25.32 14.26
C LEU A 488 16.69 -24.23 15.35
N PRO A 489 17.56 -23.21 15.27
CA PRO A 489 17.41 -21.99 16.05
C PRO A 489 16.00 -21.40 15.86
N ILE A 490 15.41 -20.84 16.91
CA ILE A 490 14.03 -20.32 16.90
C ILE A 490 13.77 -19.38 15.70
N ARG A 491 14.77 -18.56 15.35
CA ARG A 491 14.72 -17.59 14.24
C ARG A 491 14.57 -18.24 12.86
N GLU A 492 14.94 -19.50 12.69
CA GLU A 492 15.04 -20.20 11.41
C GLU A 492 13.97 -21.28 11.22
N ARG A 493 13.06 -21.45 12.19
CA ARG A 493 12.04 -22.52 12.17
C ARG A 493 11.01 -22.37 11.06
N TYR A 494 10.79 -21.16 10.57
CA TYR A 494 9.79 -20.87 9.55
C TYR A 494 10.45 -20.52 8.21
N ARG A 495 9.75 -20.83 7.12
CA ARG A 495 10.09 -20.41 5.75
C ARG A 495 8.85 -19.92 5.03
N VAL A 496 9.05 -19.12 3.97
CA VAL A 496 7.96 -18.76 3.06
C VAL A 496 7.51 -20.00 2.28
N VAL A 497 6.20 -20.12 2.11
CA VAL A 497 5.51 -21.17 1.35
C VAL A 497 5.90 -21.08 -0.13
N GLY A 498 6.28 -22.22 -0.73
CA GLY A 498 6.56 -22.35 -2.15
C GLY A 498 5.39 -22.93 -2.94
N PHE A 499 5.55 -23.07 -4.26
CA PHE A 499 4.50 -23.63 -5.13
C PHE A 499 4.11 -25.07 -4.76
N GLU A 500 5.07 -25.89 -4.32
CA GLU A 500 4.83 -27.28 -3.90
C GLU A 500 3.92 -27.35 -2.67
N ASP A 501 4.15 -26.46 -1.70
CA ASP A 501 3.33 -26.36 -0.49
C ASP A 501 1.89 -25.92 -0.82
N LEU A 502 1.72 -25.05 -1.82
CA LEU A 502 0.40 -24.61 -2.29
C LEU A 502 -0.36 -25.75 -3.00
N ALA A 503 0.37 -26.59 -3.75
CA ALA A 503 -0.18 -27.75 -4.43
C ALA A 503 -0.58 -28.88 -3.46
N GLU A 504 0.01 -28.93 -2.26
CA GLU A 504 -0.34 -29.86 -1.20
C GLU A 504 -1.66 -29.47 -0.52
N LEU A 505 -2.79 -29.92 -1.08
CA LEU A 505 -4.14 -29.55 -0.61
C LEU A 505 -4.42 -29.92 0.86
N SER A 506 -3.78 -30.96 1.39
CA SER A 506 -3.88 -31.35 2.81
C SER A 506 -3.31 -30.30 3.76
N TYR A 507 -2.35 -29.50 3.30
CA TYR A 507 -1.77 -28.38 4.04
C TYR A 507 -2.44 -27.06 3.63
N SER A 508 -2.47 -26.77 2.34
CA SER A 508 -2.86 -25.44 1.84
C SER A 508 -4.32 -25.08 2.13
N ILE A 509 -5.24 -26.04 2.14
CA ILE A 509 -6.65 -25.77 2.46
C ILE A 509 -6.83 -25.38 3.94
N PRO A 510 -6.48 -26.24 4.92
CA PRO A 510 -6.74 -25.94 6.33
C PRO A 510 -5.83 -24.85 6.91
N GLU A 511 -4.57 -24.75 6.49
CA GLU A 511 -3.59 -23.83 7.10
C GLU A 511 -3.55 -22.45 6.42
N ILE A 512 -3.92 -22.36 5.14
CA ILE A 512 -3.84 -21.11 4.37
C ILE A 512 -5.23 -20.66 3.92
N LEU A 513 -5.92 -21.46 3.10
CA LEU A 513 -7.15 -21.02 2.44
C LEU A 513 -8.25 -20.72 3.45
N VAL A 514 -8.51 -21.62 4.41
CA VAL A 514 -9.58 -21.44 5.41
C VAL A 514 -9.29 -20.23 6.31
N PRO A 515 -8.09 -20.06 6.90
CA PRO A 515 -7.76 -18.86 7.66
C PRO A 515 -7.85 -17.57 6.85
N VAL A 516 -7.36 -17.56 5.60
CA VAL A 516 -7.43 -16.38 4.72
C VAL A 516 -8.88 -16.02 4.43
N VAL A 517 -9.69 -16.97 3.97
CA VAL A 517 -11.13 -16.75 3.72
C VAL A 517 -11.85 -16.30 5.00
N GLY A 518 -11.53 -16.93 6.13
CA GLY A 518 -12.04 -16.55 7.44
C GLY A 518 -11.75 -15.08 7.76
N VAL A 519 -10.51 -14.64 7.54
CA VAL A 519 -10.13 -13.24 7.74
C VAL A 519 -10.92 -12.28 6.85
N PHE A 520 -11.10 -12.58 5.56
CA PHE A 520 -11.92 -11.74 4.67
C PHE A 520 -13.38 -11.66 5.12
N LEU A 521 -14.00 -12.79 5.48
CA LEU A 521 -15.38 -12.80 5.99
C LEU A 521 -15.51 -12.09 7.33
N GLY A 522 -14.53 -12.28 8.21
CA GLY A 522 -14.47 -11.61 9.51
C GLY A 522 -14.32 -10.10 9.38
N VAL A 523 -13.64 -9.61 8.34
CA VAL A 523 -13.60 -8.19 8.00
C VAL A 523 -14.97 -7.64 7.56
N ILE A 524 -15.78 -8.43 6.84
CA ILE A 524 -17.17 -8.03 6.51
C ILE A 524 -18.00 -7.91 7.79
N ALA A 525 -17.88 -8.89 8.68
CA ALA A 525 -18.53 -8.87 10.00
C ALA A 525 -18.06 -7.66 10.85
N LEU A 526 -16.77 -7.33 10.79
CA LEU A 526 -16.21 -6.16 11.46
C LEU A 526 -16.82 -4.87 10.89
N GLY A 527 -16.93 -4.76 9.57
CA GLY A 527 -17.54 -3.61 8.91
C GLY A 527 -18.99 -3.40 9.36
N ALA A 528 -19.78 -4.47 9.43
CA ALA A 528 -21.15 -4.42 9.95
C ALA A 528 -21.20 -4.00 11.42
N THR A 529 -20.20 -4.37 12.21
CA THR A 529 -20.04 -3.97 13.62
C THR A 529 -19.70 -2.49 13.75
N VAL A 530 -18.71 -2.00 13.02
CA VAL A 530 -18.21 -0.61 13.11
C VAL A 530 -19.23 0.37 12.56
N ILE A 531 -19.72 0.14 11.33
CA ILE A 531 -20.67 1.04 10.67
C ILE A 531 -22.10 0.88 11.23
N GLY A 532 -22.46 -0.32 11.69
CA GLY A 532 -23.80 -0.62 12.20
C GLY A 532 -24.83 -0.86 11.10
N THR A 533 -24.41 -1.25 9.90
CA THR A 533 -25.29 -1.54 8.76
C THR A 533 -24.66 -2.63 7.89
N LEU A 534 -25.48 -3.55 7.37
CA LEU A 534 -25.07 -4.55 6.37
C LEU A 534 -25.98 -4.43 5.14
N TYR A 535 -27.21 -4.96 5.22
CA TYR A 535 -28.28 -4.71 4.25
C TYR A 535 -29.25 -3.65 4.78
N THR A 536 -29.63 -3.78 6.05
CA THR A 536 -30.36 -2.78 6.83
C THR A 536 -29.60 -2.47 8.13
N ARG A 537 -30.08 -1.51 8.92
CA ARG A 537 -29.44 -1.13 10.19
C ARG A 537 -29.37 -2.34 11.14
N VAL A 538 -28.21 -2.46 11.81
CA VAL A 538 -27.96 -3.56 12.75
C VAL A 538 -28.13 -3.05 14.17
N GLU A 539 -29.07 -3.65 14.91
CA GLU A 539 -29.28 -3.38 16.33
C GLU A 539 -28.05 -3.73 17.19
N ARG A 540 -27.96 -3.19 18.41
CA ARG A 540 -26.80 -3.42 19.31
C ARG A 540 -26.47 -4.90 19.51
N ALA A 541 -27.48 -5.75 19.71
CA ALA A 541 -27.27 -7.20 19.87
C ALA A 541 -26.69 -7.85 18.60
N GLY A 542 -27.17 -7.43 17.43
CA GLY A 542 -26.61 -7.86 16.14
C GLY A 542 -25.17 -7.42 15.95
N ARG A 543 -24.82 -6.20 16.39
CA ARG A 543 -23.44 -5.68 16.34
C ARG A 543 -22.51 -6.51 17.22
N ILE A 544 -22.93 -6.88 18.43
CA ILE A 544 -22.16 -7.78 19.31
C ILE A 544 -21.98 -9.16 18.65
N GLY A 545 -23.04 -9.69 18.04
CA GLY A 545 -22.98 -10.95 17.30
C GLY A 545 -21.99 -10.90 16.14
N PHE A 546 -22.01 -9.84 15.32
CA PHE A 546 -21.06 -9.65 14.24
C PHE A 546 -19.63 -9.42 14.76
N ALA A 547 -19.45 -8.76 15.91
CA ALA A 547 -18.15 -8.60 16.55
C ALA A 547 -17.57 -9.96 16.98
N GLY A 548 -18.39 -10.78 17.65
CA GLY A 548 -18.00 -12.14 18.05
C GLY A 548 -17.69 -13.04 16.84
N SER A 549 -18.53 -12.97 15.80
CA SER A 549 -18.29 -13.66 14.53
C SER A 549 -16.98 -13.21 13.86
N SER A 550 -16.71 -11.90 13.83
CA SER A 550 -15.48 -11.33 13.29
C SER A 550 -14.24 -11.87 14.00
N LEU A 551 -14.22 -11.86 15.33
CA LEU A 551 -13.09 -12.38 16.11
C LEU A 551 -12.88 -13.88 15.89
N LEU A 552 -13.95 -14.68 15.93
CA LEU A 552 -13.88 -16.12 15.67
C LEU A 552 -13.42 -16.47 14.25
N LEU A 553 -13.77 -15.65 13.27
CA LEU A 553 -13.38 -15.84 11.88
C LEU A 553 -11.96 -15.38 11.58
N MET A 554 -11.50 -14.28 12.20
CA MET A 554 -10.18 -13.69 11.95
C MET A 554 -9.10 -14.36 12.81
N ALA A 555 -9.28 -14.36 14.12
CA ALA A 555 -8.28 -14.74 15.11
C ALA A 555 -8.92 -15.53 16.27
N PRO A 556 -9.47 -16.73 16.02
CA PRO A 556 -10.11 -17.54 17.07
C PRO A 556 -9.14 -17.86 18.22
N GLY A 557 -7.84 -18.01 17.90
CA GLY A 557 -6.76 -18.21 18.88
C GLY A 557 -6.73 -17.15 19.98
N LEU A 558 -7.11 -15.89 19.71
CA LEU A 558 -7.15 -14.86 20.74
C LEU A 558 -8.13 -15.20 21.87
N LEU A 559 -9.23 -15.88 21.53
CA LEU A 559 -10.25 -16.27 22.50
C LEU A 559 -9.89 -17.58 23.18
N SER A 560 -9.47 -18.59 22.42
CA SER A 560 -9.14 -19.89 22.99
C SER A 560 -7.91 -19.84 23.90
N GLU A 561 -6.84 -19.16 23.48
CA GLU A 561 -5.62 -19.03 24.29
C GLU A 561 -5.89 -18.24 25.57
N ALA A 562 -6.66 -17.15 25.50
CA ALA A 562 -7.05 -16.41 26.71
C ALA A 562 -7.85 -17.29 27.69
N VAL A 563 -8.73 -18.16 27.19
CA VAL A 563 -9.46 -19.12 28.02
C VAL A 563 -8.51 -20.15 28.63
N PHE A 564 -7.60 -20.73 27.85
CA PHE A 564 -6.62 -21.71 28.35
C PHE A 564 -5.68 -21.11 29.38
N ASP A 565 -5.21 -19.89 29.17
CA ASP A 565 -4.40 -19.15 30.13
C ASP A 565 -5.15 -18.94 31.45
N THR A 566 -6.42 -18.51 31.39
CA THR A 566 -7.23 -18.33 32.61
C THR A 566 -7.52 -19.64 33.36
N LEU A 567 -7.73 -20.73 32.63
CA LEU A 567 -7.89 -22.06 33.21
C LEU A 567 -6.58 -22.56 33.83
N GLY A 568 -5.45 -22.29 33.18
CA GLY A 568 -4.12 -22.59 33.66
C GLY A 568 -3.80 -21.90 34.98
N LEU A 569 -4.27 -20.66 35.19
CA LEU A 569 -4.14 -19.95 36.47
C LEU A 569 -4.86 -20.65 37.63
N VAL A 570 -5.91 -21.42 37.34
CA VAL A 570 -6.66 -22.23 38.32
C VAL A 570 -6.15 -23.69 38.36
N GLY A 571 -5.04 -23.98 37.68
CA GLY A 571 -4.40 -25.29 37.63
C GLY A 571 -5.05 -26.29 36.65
N ILE A 572 -5.90 -25.82 35.75
CA ILE A 572 -6.55 -26.66 34.73
C ILE A 572 -5.76 -26.54 33.43
N SER A 573 -5.08 -27.62 33.03
CA SER A 573 -4.45 -27.72 31.71
C SER A 573 -5.41 -28.33 30.70
N VAL A 574 -5.51 -27.71 29.52
CA VAL A 574 -6.33 -28.20 28.41
C VAL A 574 -5.40 -28.50 27.24
N SER A 575 -5.40 -29.74 26.75
CA SER A 575 -4.71 -30.11 25.52
C SER A 575 -5.74 -30.41 24.42
N VAL A 576 -5.60 -29.73 23.30
CA VAL A 576 -6.47 -29.84 22.14
C VAL A 576 -5.62 -29.75 20.88
N ASP A 577 -6.05 -30.42 19.83
CA ASP A 577 -5.48 -30.23 18.50
C ASP A 577 -5.72 -28.79 18.06
N ALA A 578 -4.64 -28.02 17.93
CA ALA A 578 -4.69 -26.59 17.65
C ALA A 578 -5.36 -26.30 16.29
N LEU A 579 -5.09 -27.12 15.28
CA LEU A 579 -5.66 -26.97 13.95
C LEU A 579 -7.15 -27.30 13.96
N LEU A 580 -7.53 -28.41 14.58
CA LEU A 580 -8.94 -28.78 14.73
C LEU A 580 -9.72 -27.70 15.50
N LEU A 581 -9.14 -27.16 16.58
CA LEU A 581 -9.75 -26.11 17.37
C LEU A 581 -9.91 -24.81 16.55
N ASP A 582 -8.87 -24.37 15.85
CA ASP A 582 -8.94 -23.18 14.99
C ASP A 582 -10.04 -23.35 13.93
N LEU A 583 -10.05 -24.47 13.20
CA LEU A 583 -11.05 -24.76 12.17
C LEU A 583 -12.47 -24.83 12.72
N THR A 584 -12.66 -25.45 13.88
CA THR A 584 -13.99 -25.54 14.52
C THR A 584 -14.48 -24.17 14.97
N LEU A 585 -13.63 -23.35 15.59
CA LEU A 585 -13.99 -21.99 16.01
C LEU A 585 -14.30 -21.08 14.82
N ARG A 586 -13.53 -21.17 13.72
CA ARG A 586 -13.86 -20.47 12.47
C ARG A 586 -15.19 -20.96 11.89
N GLY A 587 -15.46 -22.26 11.94
CA GLY A 587 -16.73 -22.85 11.55
C GLY A 587 -17.92 -22.31 12.35
N VAL A 588 -17.77 -22.17 13.66
CA VAL A 588 -18.76 -21.52 14.55
C VAL A 588 -18.92 -20.04 14.18
N GLY A 589 -17.82 -19.32 13.99
CA GLY A 589 -17.82 -17.91 13.57
C GLY A 589 -18.53 -17.71 12.22
N PHE A 590 -18.34 -18.63 11.28
CA PHE A 590 -19.00 -18.64 9.97
C PHE A 590 -20.49 -18.91 10.09
N ALA A 591 -20.89 -19.91 10.86
CA ALA A 591 -22.31 -20.20 11.10
C ALA A 591 -23.03 -19.00 11.73
N LEU A 592 -22.39 -18.34 12.70
CA LEU A 592 -22.89 -17.11 13.31
C LEU A 592 -22.98 -15.96 12.29
N PHE A 593 -21.97 -15.78 11.45
CA PHE A 593 -21.96 -14.78 10.38
C PHE A 593 -23.14 -14.97 9.42
N VAL A 594 -23.34 -16.20 8.94
CA VAL A 594 -24.40 -16.54 7.98
C VAL A 594 -25.77 -16.33 8.62
N LEU A 595 -25.96 -16.79 9.87
CA LEU A 595 -27.23 -16.61 10.60
C LEU A 595 -27.60 -15.13 10.74
N LEU A 596 -26.65 -14.30 11.18
CA LEU A 596 -26.86 -12.86 11.37
C LEU A 596 -27.10 -12.15 10.03
N THR A 597 -26.33 -12.52 9.01
CA THR A 597 -26.46 -11.99 7.65
C THR A 597 -27.84 -12.30 7.06
N VAL A 598 -28.27 -13.56 7.10
CA VAL A 598 -29.59 -13.98 6.60
C VAL A 598 -30.71 -13.29 7.37
N ARG A 599 -30.59 -13.18 8.70
CA ARG A 599 -31.57 -12.45 9.52
C ARG A 599 -31.64 -10.97 9.15
N ASN A 600 -30.50 -10.31 8.92
CA ASN A 600 -30.46 -8.91 8.50
C ASN A 600 -31.04 -8.71 7.10
N ARG A 601 -30.75 -9.63 6.16
CA ARG A 601 -31.32 -9.60 4.82
C ARG A 601 -32.83 -9.78 4.81
N ARG A 602 -33.36 -10.77 5.55
CA ARG A 602 -34.82 -10.98 5.68
C ARG A 602 -35.56 -9.77 6.25
N LYS A 603 -34.93 -9.04 7.19
CA LYS A 603 -35.48 -7.77 7.69
C LYS A 603 -35.54 -6.72 6.58
N ALA A 604 -34.47 -6.59 5.80
CA ALA A 604 -34.44 -5.66 4.67
C ALA A 604 -35.50 -5.99 3.59
N ASP A 605 -35.67 -7.27 3.25
CA ASP A 605 -36.69 -7.72 2.29
C ASP A 605 -38.13 -7.53 2.81
N GLY A 606 -38.32 -7.60 4.13
CA GLY A 606 -39.62 -7.32 4.77
C GLY A 606 -39.95 -5.83 4.85
N GLU A 607 -38.93 -4.97 4.95
CA GLU A 607 -39.07 -3.51 4.91
C GLU A 607 -39.41 -3.00 3.50
N SER A 608 -39.04 -3.72 2.44
CA SER A 608 -39.33 -3.38 1.04
C SER A 608 -40.64 -3.98 0.49
N GLY A 609 -41.39 -4.74 1.29
CA GLY A 609 -42.60 -5.48 0.87
C GLY A 609 -43.92 -5.10 1.55
N GLY A 610 -44.02 -3.95 2.23
CA GLY A 610 -45.28 -3.43 2.81
C GLY A 610 -46.11 -2.62 1.78
N PRO A 611 -47.45 -2.60 1.85
CA PRO A 611 -48.31 -2.40 0.68
C PRO A 611 -48.39 -0.95 0.21
N ASP A 612 -47.91 -0.70 -1.02
CA ASP A 612 -48.52 0.29 -1.91
C ASP A 612 -49.85 -0.30 -2.42
N THR A 613 -50.92 -0.12 -1.66
CA THR A 613 -52.31 -0.24 -2.14
C THR A 613 -53.26 0.35 -1.11
N GLU A 614 -54.16 1.21 -1.60
CA GLU A 614 -55.35 1.74 -0.92
C GLU A 614 -55.12 2.86 0.10
N THR A 615 -55.08 4.08 -0.41
CA THR A 615 -55.98 5.12 0.12
C THR A 615 -56.73 5.76 -1.06
N ASP A 616 -58.02 5.44 -1.12
CA ASP A 616 -59.09 6.06 -1.93
C ASP A 616 -58.91 7.60 -2.02
N ALA A 617 -59.12 8.29 -3.14
CA ALA A 617 -60.19 8.15 -4.13
C ALA A 617 -61.62 8.21 -3.57
N ASP A 618 -61.90 9.01 -2.54
CA ASP A 618 -63.14 9.81 -2.51
C ASP A 618 -63.10 10.92 -1.45
N ALA A 619 -62.84 12.15 -1.88
CA ALA A 619 -63.27 13.35 -1.19
C ALA A 619 -63.63 14.39 -2.25
N GLY A 620 -64.83 14.24 -2.81
CA GLY A 620 -65.83 15.31 -2.88
C GLY A 620 -65.39 16.63 -3.51
N ALA A 621 -65.90 16.84 -4.72
CA ALA A 621 -65.91 18.09 -5.47
C ALA A 621 -66.25 19.35 -4.64
N THR A 622 -65.41 20.38 -4.77
CA THR A 622 -65.84 21.78 -4.74
C THR A 622 -64.91 22.68 -5.58
N THR A 623 -65.40 23.02 -6.77
CA THR A 623 -65.35 24.35 -7.41
C THR A 623 -64.02 25.12 -7.53
N VAL A 624 -63.57 25.19 -8.79
CA VAL A 624 -62.99 26.33 -9.51
C VAL A 624 -63.19 27.70 -8.86
N ALA A 625 -62.09 28.43 -8.62
CA ALA A 625 -62.03 29.88 -8.81
C ALA A 625 -60.56 30.33 -9.02
N ALA A 626 -60.39 31.11 -10.10
CA ALA A 626 -59.15 31.76 -10.52
C ALA A 626 -58.69 32.85 -9.55
N GLY A 627 -57.38 33.14 -9.57
CA GLY A 627 -56.79 34.26 -8.86
C GLY A 627 -55.31 34.40 -9.17
N SER A 628 -55.01 35.05 -10.29
CA SER A 628 -53.75 35.74 -10.54
C SER A 628 -53.43 36.73 -9.42
N GLU A 629 -52.17 36.82 -8.98
CA GLU A 629 -51.42 38.07 -8.88
C GLU A 629 -49.98 37.86 -8.38
N SER A 630 -49.11 38.70 -8.95
CA SER A 630 -47.69 38.95 -8.72
C SER A 630 -47.28 39.21 -7.27
N VAL A 631 -46.05 38.83 -6.87
CA VAL A 631 -44.81 39.66 -6.82
C VAL A 631 -43.63 38.75 -6.53
#